data_AF-A0A1C3XLD5-F1
#
_entry.id   AF-A0A1C3XLD5-F1
#
_cell.length_a   1.000
_cell.length_b   1.000
_cell.length_c   1.000
_cell.angle_alpha   90.00
_cell.angle_beta   90.00
_cell.angle_gamma   90.00
#
_symmetry.space_group_name_H-M   'P 1'
#
loop_
_entity.id
_entity.type
_entity.pdbx_description
1 polymer ?
#
loop_
_entity_poly.entity_id
_entity_poly.type
_entity_poly.pdbx_seq_one_letter_code
_entity_poly.pdbx_strand_id
1 'polypeptide(L)'
;MNDGNAMGQVIQIDEARIRDHLGEMVRGTVEETLNAMLEAEADQLCGAGRYERSPARQDTRAGSYERTLQTKAGDVNLKVPKLRRQT
;
A
#
# COMPACT_ATOMS: atom_id res chain seq x y z
N MET A 1 -2.13 -1.70 -54.68
CA MET A 1 -1.70 -2.17 -53.35
C MET A 1 -1.62 -0.94 -52.46
N ASN A 2 -2.42 -0.83 -51.41
CA ASN A 2 -2.42 0.34 -50.52
C ASN A 2 -2.26 -0.17 -49.08
N ASP A 3 -1.03 -0.59 -48.76
CA ASP A 3 -0.61 -1.13 -47.46
C ASP A 3 -0.29 -0.02 -46.44
N GLY A 4 -1.07 1.07 -46.47
CA GLY A 4 -0.86 2.25 -45.60
C GLY A 4 -1.72 2.26 -44.33
N ASN A 5 -2.73 1.39 -44.21
CA ASN A 5 -3.72 1.44 -43.13
C ASN A 5 -3.55 0.32 -42.07
N ALA A 6 -2.62 -0.62 -42.27
CA ALA A 6 -2.47 -1.78 -41.40
C ALA A 6 -1.74 -1.47 -40.07
N MET A 7 -0.98 -0.38 -39.99
CA MET A 7 -0.14 -0.04 -38.83
C MET A 7 -0.87 0.81 -37.77
N GLY A 8 -1.92 1.56 -38.16
CA GLY A 8 -2.69 2.41 -37.23
C GLY A 8 -3.65 1.64 -36.32
N GLN A 9 -3.99 0.40 -36.68
CA GLN A 9 -4.83 -0.50 -35.87
C GLN A 9 -4.03 -1.30 -34.83
N VAL A 10 -2.70 -1.34 -34.91
CA VAL A 10 -1.86 -2.22 -34.07
C VAL A 10 -1.70 -1.70 -32.64
N ILE A 11 -1.93 -0.40 -32.41
CA ILE A 11 -1.87 0.20 -31.06
C ILE A 11 -3.07 1.16 -30.90
N GLN A 12 -4.26 0.61 -30.69
CA GLN A 12 -5.39 1.40 -30.19
C GLN A 12 -5.20 1.61 -28.69
N ILE A 13 -4.82 2.84 -28.28
CA ILE A 13 -4.74 3.21 -26.87
C ILE A 13 -6.15 3.52 -26.39
N ASP A 14 -6.72 2.60 -25.61
CA ASP A 14 -7.95 2.84 -24.88
C ASP A 14 -7.63 3.69 -23.64
N GLU A 15 -7.87 5.00 -23.74
CA GLU A 15 -7.60 5.93 -22.64
C GLU A 15 -8.44 5.67 -21.39
N ALA A 16 -9.63 5.08 -21.51
CA ALA A 16 -10.45 4.74 -20.36
C ALA A 16 -9.80 3.59 -19.59
N ARG A 17 -9.40 2.54 -20.31
CA ARG A 17 -8.69 1.40 -19.73
C ARG A 17 -7.35 1.77 -19.10
N ILE A 18 -6.60 2.72 -19.68
CA ILE A 18 -5.35 3.21 -19.08
C ILE A 18 -5.63 3.97 -17.77
N ARG A 19 -6.64 4.84 -17.75
CA ARG A 19 -7.00 5.61 -16.55
C ARG A 19 -7.41 4.71 -15.40
N ASP A 20 -8.22 3.69 -15.68
CA ASP A 20 -8.65 2.70 -14.68
C ASP A 20 -7.45 1.94 -14.12
N HIS A 21 -6.59 1.41 -15.00
CA HIS A 21 -5.40 0.67 -14.59
C HIS A 21 -4.43 1.53 -13.76
N LEU A 22 -4.23 2.79 -14.15
CA LEU A 22 -3.39 3.72 -13.39
C LEU A 22 -4.01 4.04 -12.02
N GLY A 23 -5.33 4.19 -11.95
CA GLY A 23 -6.05 4.37 -10.70
C GLY A 23 -5.84 3.20 -9.72
N GLU A 24 -5.91 1.97 -10.23
CA GLU A 24 -5.66 0.77 -9.43
C GLU A 24 -4.21 0.69 -8.93
N MET A 25 -3.24 1.00 -9.79
CA MET A 25 -1.83 1.04 -9.38
C MET A 25 -1.58 2.08 -8.30
N VAL A 26 -2.10 3.30 -8.47
CA VAL A 26 -1.93 4.38 -7.48
C VAL A 26 -2.56 3.98 -6.15
N ARG A 27 -3.78 3.44 -6.15
CA ARG A 27 -4.44 2.97 -4.93
C ARG A 27 -3.63 1.89 -4.24
N GLY A 28 -3.12 0.91 -4.99
CA GLY A 28 -2.27 -0.15 -4.46
C GLY A 28 -0.97 0.38 -3.83
N THR A 29 -0.27 1.29 -4.51
CA THR A 29 0.95 1.90 -3.98
C THR A 29 0.67 2.73 -2.72
N VAL A 30 -0.44 3.46 -2.67
CA VAL A 30 -0.85 4.21 -1.47
C VAL A 30 -1.12 3.26 -0.30
N GLU A 31 -1.85 2.18 -0.54
CA GLU A 31 -2.13 1.15 0.48
C GLU A 31 -0.83 0.52 1.02
N GLU A 32 0.07 0.10 0.14
CA GLU A 32 1.36 -0.49 0.51
C GLU A 32 2.22 0.50 1.33
N THR A 33 2.32 1.74 0.86
CA THR A 33 3.12 2.78 1.52
C THR A 33 2.58 3.10 2.92
N LEU A 34 1.27 3.25 3.06
CA LEU A 34 0.65 3.52 4.36
C LEU A 34 0.86 2.37 5.34
N ASN A 35 0.71 1.12 4.88
CA ASN A 35 0.96 -0.05 5.72
C ASN A 35 2.44 -0.17 6.13
N ALA A 36 3.38 0.15 5.23
CA ALA A 36 4.81 0.18 5.55
C ALA A 36 5.14 1.25 6.60
N MET A 37 4.54 2.45 6.50
CA MET A 37 4.72 3.51 7.49
C MET A 37 4.19 3.11 8.87
N LEU A 38 3.03 2.44 8.94
CA LEU A 38 2.47 1.93 10.20
C LEU A 38 3.38 0.89 10.86
N GLU A 39 3.98 -0.02 10.08
CA GLU A 39 4.93 -1.00 10.63
C GLU A 39 6.20 -0.32 11.15
N ALA A 40 6.72 0.68 10.41
CA ALA A 40 7.88 1.46 10.81
C ALA A 40 7.62 2.27 12.09
N GLU A 41 6.45 2.90 12.21
CA GLU A 41 6.03 3.59 13.43
C GLU A 41 5.93 2.61 14.61
N ALA A 42 5.39 1.40 14.39
CA ALA A 42 5.34 0.38 15.42
C ALA A 42 6.74 -0.10 15.85
N ASP A 43 7.71 -0.19 14.95
CA ASP A 43 9.11 -0.49 15.29
C ASP A 43 9.73 0.63 16.14
N GLN A 44 9.47 1.90 15.79
CA GLN A 44 9.92 3.07 16.55
C GLN A 44 9.34 3.09 17.97
N LEU A 45 8.03 2.86 18.10
CA LEU A 45 7.35 2.77 19.41
C LEU A 45 7.84 1.58 20.23
N CYS A 46 8.07 0.43 19.59
CA CYS A 46 8.65 -0.72 20.28
C CYS A 46 10.13 -0.52 20.65
N GLY A 47 10.85 0.39 19.99
CA GLY A 47 12.30 0.56 20.10
C GLY A 47 13.10 -0.62 19.52
N ALA A 48 12.45 -1.48 18.72
CA ALA A 48 13.04 -2.69 18.17
C ALA A 48 12.18 -3.22 17.01
N GLY A 49 12.85 -3.74 15.97
CA GLY A 49 12.23 -4.37 14.82
C GLY A 49 11.41 -5.62 15.13
N ARG A 50 10.69 -6.13 14.14
CA ARG A 50 9.94 -7.38 14.29
C ARG A 50 10.88 -8.55 14.62
N TYR A 51 10.58 -9.25 15.72
CA TYR A 51 11.39 -10.38 16.23
C TYR A 51 12.84 -10.03 16.62
N GLU A 52 13.21 -8.76 16.60
CA GLU A 52 14.54 -8.32 17.00
C GLU A 52 14.73 -8.45 18.52
N ARG A 53 15.85 -9.03 18.94
CA ARG A 53 16.24 -9.03 20.36
C ARG A 53 17.07 -7.78 20.63
N SER A 54 16.45 -6.77 21.23
CA SER A 54 17.10 -5.54 21.63
C SER A 54 16.80 -5.23 23.10
N PRO A 55 17.80 -4.81 23.90
CA PRO A 55 17.58 -4.36 25.26
C PRO A 55 16.79 -3.03 25.31
N ALA A 56 16.72 -2.29 24.20
CA ALA A 56 15.94 -1.06 24.09
C ALA A 56 14.44 -1.32 23.87
N ARG A 57 14.01 -2.58 23.72
CA ARG A 57 12.61 -2.94 23.46
C ARG A 57 11.71 -2.50 24.63
N GLN A 58 10.73 -1.64 24.35
CA GLN A 58 9.79 -1.11 25.35
C GLN A 58 8.43 -1.82 25.33
N ASP A 59 8.06 -2.38 24.17
CA ASP A 59 6.82 -3.13 23.99
C ASP A 59 6.93 -4.23 22.91
N THR A 60 5.85 -4.98 22.74
CA THR A 60 5.70 -6.10 21.81
C THR A 60 4.39 -6.00 21.03
N ARG A 61 4.40 -6.57 19.83
CA ARG A 61 3.23 -6.63 18.95
C ARG A 61 2.19 -7.63 19.47
N ALA A 62 0.93 -7.25 19.35
CA ALA A 62 -0.27 -8.00 19.72
C ALA A 62 -1.15 -8.30 18.49
N GLY A 63 -0.52 -8.57 17.35
CA GLY A 63 -1.21 -8.74 16.07
C GLY A 63 -1.56 -7.41 15.40
N SER A 64 -2.60 -7.41 14.58
CA SER A 64 -3.09 -6.26 13.83
C SER A 64 -4.60 -6.32 13.68
N TYR A 65 -5.22 -5.23 13.25
CA TYR A 65 -6.61 -5.20 12.81
C TYR A 65 -6.74 -4.45 11.50
N GLU A 66 -7.75 -4.80 10.71
CA GLU A 66 -8.05 -4.14 9.45
C GLU A 66 -8.92 -2.90 9.69
N ARG A 67 -8.62 -1.82 8.95
CA ARG A 67 -9.43 -0.61 8.91
C ARG A 67 -9.39 -0.02 7.50
N THR A 68 -10.56 0.27 6.96
CA THR A 68 -10.66 1.01 5.69
C THR A 68 -10.44 2.49 5.91
N LEU A 69 -9.61 3.11 5.08
CA LEU A 69 -9.37 4.55 5.05
C LEU A 69 -9.78 5.08 3.68
N GLN A 70 -10.63 6.12 3.67
CA GLN A 70 -11.01 6.80 2.44
C GLN A 70 -9.90 7.77 2.04
N THR A 71 -9.37 7.61 0.83
CA THR A 71 -8.36 8.52 0.28
C THR A 71 -8.82 9.08 -1.07
N LYS A 72 -8.08 10.07 -1.59
CA LYS A 72 -8.34 10.59 -2.93
C LYS A 72 -8.18 9.54 -4.03
N ALA A 73 -7.31 8.53 -3.81
CA ALA A 73 -7.11 7.42 -4.74
C ALA A 73 -8.19 6.32 -4.59
N GLY A 74 -9.16 6.50 -3.70
CA GLY A 74 -10.18 5.52 -3.34
C GLY A 74 -9.98 4.97 -1.93
N ASP A 75 -10.80 3.98 -1.59
CA ASP A 75 -10.71 3.27 -0.31
C ASP A 75 -9.49 2.35 -0.30
N VAL A 76 -8.71 2.40 0.78
CA VAL A 76 -7.56 1.52 1.02
C VAL A 76 -7.72 0.77 2.33
N ASN A 77 -7.17 -0.44 2.40
CA ASN A 77 -7.21 -1.28 3.59
C ASN A 77 -5.90 -1.17 4.37
N LEU A 78 -6.01 -0.73 5.62
CA LEU A 78 -4.88 -0.58 6.53
C LEU A 78 -4.88 -1.72 7.54
N LYS A 79 -3.73 -2.40 7.62
CA LYS A 79 -3.41 -3.40 8.63
C LYS A 79 -2.71 -2.72 9.80
N VAL A 80 -3.51 -2.14 10.70
CA VAL A 80 -3.01 -1.34 11.81
C VAL A 80 -2.38 -2.25 12.88
N PRO A 81 -1.08 -2.10 13.20
CA PRO A 81 -0.44 -2.89 14.25
C PRO A 81 -1.03 -2.59 15.63
N LYS A 82 -1.22 -3.62 16.44
CA LYS A 82 -1.56 -3.47 17.87
C LYS A 82 -0.32 -3.70 18.71
N LEU A 83 -0.11 -2.85 19.72
CA LEU A 83 0.92 -3.03 20.74
C LEU A 83 0.27 -3.59 22.03
N ARG A 84 1.05 -4.32 22.84
CA ARG A 84 0.51 -5.00 24.03
C ARG A 84 0.22 -4.04 25.17
N ARG A 85 1.03 -3.01 25.36
CA ARG A 85 0.73 -1.94 26.31
C ARG A 85 -0.21 -0.96 25.62
N GLN A 86 -1.47 -0.98 26.04
CA GLN A 86 -2.35 0.17 25.81
C GLN A 86 -1.82 1.32 26.67
N THR A 87 -1.26 2.34 26.04
CA THR A 87 -1.13 3.67 26.66
C THR A 87 -2.49 4.19 27.09
#